data_AF-A0A2P8GL13-F1
#
_entry.id   AF-A0A2P8GL13-F1
#
_cell.length_a   1.000
_cell.length_b   1.000
_cell.length_c   1.000
_cell.angle_alpha   90.00
_cell.angle_beta   90.00
_cell.angle_gamma   90.00
#
_symmetry.space_group_name_H-M   'P 1'
#
loop_
_entity.id
_entity.type
_entity.pdbx_description
1 polymer ?
#
loop_
_entity_poly.entity_id
_entity_poly.type
_entity_poly.pdbx_seq_one_letter_code
_entity_poly.pdbx_strand_id
1 'polypeptide(L)' 'MTLPGNEFLSPDYIFEISWEVCNKVGGIHTVLSTKAALLQDKLKDYYIMIGPDLTRNYNSAGSRQTK' A
#
# COMPACT_ATOMS: atom_id res chain seq x y z
N MET A 1 -3.47 -0.85 -37.78
CA MET A 1 -4.21 0.41 -37.59
C MET A 1 -5.42 0.08 -36.72
N THR A 2 -5.23 0.06 -35.41
CA THR A 2 -6.29 -0.14 -34.41
C THR A 2 -6.99 1.19 -34.15
N LEU A 3 -8.31 1.17 -34.02
CA LEU A 3 -9.15 2.37 -33.89
C LEU A 3 -8.87 3.09 -32.54
N PRO A 4 -8.89 4.44 -32.50
CA PRO A 4 -8.66 5.20 -31.28
C PRO A 4 -9.91 5.15 -30.41
N GLY A 5 -10.02 4.12 -29.59
CA GLY A 5 -11.16 3.92 -28.72
C GLY A 5 -10.77 3.07 -27.52
N ASN A 6 -10.55 3.74 -26.40
CA ASN A 6 -10.50 3.16 -25.04
C ASN A 6 -9.19 2.58 -24.49
N GLU A 7 -8.02 2.99 -24.98
CA GLU A 7 -6.71 2.61 -24.38
C GLU A 7 -6.45 3.21 -22.98
N PHE A 8 -7.37 3.99 -22.41
CA PHE A 8 -7.25 4.66 -21.11
C PHE A 8 -8.06 4.02 -19.96
N LEU A 9 -8.42 2.74 -20.04
CA LEU A 9 -9.22 2.10 -18.98
C LEU A 9 -8.40 1.67 -17.75
N SER A 10 -7.08 1.52 -17.89
CA SER A 10 -6.21 1.07 -16.81
C SER A 10 -5.46 2.27 -16.22
N PRO A 11 -5.55 2.52 -14.91
CA PRO A 11 -4.79 3.60 -14.29
C PRO A 11 -3.30 3.26 -14.27
N ASP A 12 -2.44 4.25 -14.53
CA ASP A 12 -0.99 4.10 -14.43
C ASP A 12 -0.51 3.89 -13.00
N TYR A 13 -1.25 4.40 -12.01
CA TYR A 13 -0.96 4.24 -10.58
C TYR A 13 -2.25 4.14 -9.77
N ILE A 14 -2.21 3.31 -8.72
CA ILE A 14 -3.27 3.19 -7.73
C ILE A 14 -2.70 3.45 -6.35
N PHE A 15 -3.35 4.33 -5.61
CA PHE A 15 -3.02 4.64 -4.21
C PHE A 15 -4.17 4.20 -3.31
N GLU A 16 -3.88 3.33 -2.34
CA GLU A 16 -4.83 2.94 -1.30
C GLU A 16 -4.38 3.42 0.07
N ILE A 17 -5.28 4.09 0.78
CA ILE A 17 -5.01 4.67 2.09
C ILE A 17 -5.93 3.99 3.10
N SER A 18 -5.37 3.44 4.17
CA SER A 18 -6.16 2.93 5.28
C SER A 18 -5.33 2.92 6.56
N TRP A 19 -6.02 3.09 7.69
CA TRP A 19 -5.41 2.97 9.02
C TRP A 19 -4.80 1.58 9.26
N GLU A 20 -5.35 0.56 8.59
CA GLU A 20 -4.93 -0.83 8.74
C GLU A 20 -3.89 -1.29 7.70
N VAL A 21 -3.40 -0.39 6.84
CA VAL A 21 -2.21 -0.69 6.01
C VAL A 21 -1.03 -0.91 6.95
N CYS A 22 -0.42 -2.10 6.86
CA CYS A 22 0.66 -2.55 7.74
C CYS A 22 0.34 -2.54 9.25
N ASN A 23 -0.91 -2.28 9.65
CA ASN A 23 -1.34 -2.15 11.04
C ASN A 23 -2.51 -3.10 11.32
N LYS A 24 -2.23 -4.29 11.83
CA LYS A 24 -3.29 -5.27 12.10
C LYS A 24 -4.09 -4.89 13.36
N VAL A 25 -5.19 -4.18 13.16
CA VAL A 25 -6.14 -3.79 14.22
C VAL A 25 -7.43 -4.59 14.16
N GLY A 26 -7.92 -4.90 12.96
CA GLY A 26 -9.19 -5.57 12.74
C GLY A 26 -9.23 -6.38 11.44
N GLY A 27 -10.42 -6.48 10.85
CA GLY A 27 -10.64 -7.27 9.64
C GLY A 27 -10.17 -6.60 8.36
N ILE A 28 -9.98 -5.27 8.36
CA ILE A 28 -9.61 -4.52 7.15
C ILE A 28 -8.19 -4.88 6.72
N HIS A 29 -7.26 -5.11 7.64
CA HIS A 29 -5.93 -5.62 7.32
C HIS A 29 -5.99 -6.90 6.47
N THR A 30 -6.91 -7.83 6.79
CA THR A 30 -7.08 -9.05 6.00
C THR A 30 -7.56 -8.75 4.59
N VAL A 31 -8.54 -7.85 4.42
CA VAL A 31 -9.03 -7.41 3.10
C VAL A 31 -7.92 -6.78 2.27
N LEU A 32 -7.13 -5.89 2.88
CA LEU A 32 -6.01 -5.22 2.23
C LEU A 32 -4.94 -6.23 1.80
N SER A 33 -4.60 -7.19 2.66
CA SER A 33 -3.58 -8.21 2.38
C SER A 33 -3.97 -9.14 1.21
N THR A 34 -5.23 -9.58 1.16
CA THR A 34 -5.70 -10.46 0.08
C THR A 34 -5.83 -9.70 -1.23
N LYS A 35 -6.30 -8.44 -1.20
CA LYS A 35 -6.36 -7.58 -2.37
C LYS A 35 -4.98 -7.24 -2.92
N ALA A 36 -4.03 -6.87 -2.05
CA ALA A 36 -2.66 -6.56 -2.44
C ALA A 36 -2.00 -7.76 -3.15
N ALA A 37 -2.17 -8.97 -2.60
CA ALA A 37 -1.65 -10.19 -3.22
C ALA A 37 -2.23 -10.41 -4.64
N LEU A 38 -3.53 -10.17 -4.83
CA LEU A 38 -4.18 -10.30 -6.14
C LEU A 38 -3.74 -9.22 -7.15
N LEU A 39 -3.43 -8.01 -6.67
CA LEU A 39 -3.04 -6.89 -7.52
C LEU A 39 -1.54 -6.88 -7.84
N GLN A 40 -0.70 -7.52 -7.02
CA GLN A 40 0.74 -7.62 -7.24
C GLN A 40 1.06 -8.20 -8.63
N ASP A 41 0.31 -9.20 -9.09
CA ASP A 41 0.53 -9.83 -10.39
C ASP A 41 0.22 -8.89 -11.57
N LYS A 42 -0.73 -7.97 -11.40
CA LYS A 42 -1.23 -7.08 -12.46
C LYS A 42 -0.55 -5.72 -12.48
N LEU A 43 -0.33 -5.15 -11.30
CA LEU A 43 0.07 -3.75 -11.13
C LEU A 43 1.47 -3.60 -10.54
N LYS A 44 2.05 -4.64 -9.90
CA LYS A 44 3.42 -4.60 -9.37
C LYS A 44 3.72 -3.29 -8.62
N ASP A 45 4.68 -2.51 -9.10
CA ASP A 45 5.17 -1.27 -8.50
C ASP A 45 4.21 -0.07 -8.68
N TYR A 46 3.12 -0.25 -9.44
CA TYR A 46 2.09 0.77 -9.68
C TYR A 46 0.96 0.73 -8.64
N TYR A 47 0.99 -0.21 -7.69
CA TYR A 47 0.04 -0.29 -6.59
C TYR A 47 0.70 0.10 -5.27
N ILE A 48 0.35 1.27 -4.75
CA ILE A 48 0.99 1.88 -3.58
C ILE A 48 -0.01 1.94 -2.43
N MET A 49 0.38 1.40 -1.28
CA MET A 49 -0.43 1.43 -0.06
C MET A 49 0.19 2.37 0.97
N ILE A 50 -0.62 3.24 1.56
CA ILE A 50 -0.18 4.24 2.52
C ILE A 50 -0.92 4.00 3.84
N GLY A 51 -0.13 3.83 4.91
CA GLY A 51 -0.61 3.64 6.27
C GLY A 51 0.09 4.58 7.25
N PRO A 52 -0.36 4.61 8.51
CA PRO A 52 0.31 5.37 9.56
C PRO A 52 1.71 4.81 9.85
N ASP A 53 2.63 5.68 10.26
CA ASP A 53 3.91 5.25 10.84
C ASP A 53 3.64 4.58 12.20
N LEU A 54 3.87 3.27 12.29
CA LEU A 54 3.59 2.45 13.46
C LEU A 54 4.77 2.37 14.42
N THR A 55 5.67 3.34 14.42
CA THR A 55 6.79 3.41 15.37
C THR A 55 6.26 3.29 16.82
N ARG A 56 6.23 2.06 17.32
CA ARG A 56 5.79 1.69 18.67
C ARG A 56 6.94 2.01 19.59
N ASN A 57 7.03 3.26 20.02
CA ASN A 57 7.86 3.73 21.14
C ASN A 57 9.21 3.00 21.28
N TYR A 58 10.27 3.57 20.71
CA TYR A 58 11.66 3.22 20.98
C TYR A 58 12.05 3.61 22.43
N ASN A 59 11.33 3.10 23.43
CA ASN A 59 11.59 3.31 24.85
C ASN A 59 12.17 2.04 25.49
N SER A 60 13.08 1.40 24.77
CA SER A 60 14.11 0.55 25.36
C SER A 60 15.46 1.17 25.00
N ALA A 61 15.86 2.16 25.81
CA ALA A 61 17.21 2.71 25.96
C ALA A 61 18.14 2.66 24.72
N GLY A 62 18.21 3.78 24.00
CA GLY A 62 19.45 4.24 23.35
C GLY A 62 19.86 3.56 22.04
N SER A 63 19.48 4.16 20.90
CA SER A 63 20.47 4.49 19.87
C SER A 63 19.96 5.60 18.94
N ARG A 64 20.43 6.81 19.24
CA ARG A 64 20.95 7.78 18.27
C ARG A 64 20.06 8.10 17.06
N GLN A 65 19.16 9.06 17.27
CA GLN A 65 18.84 10.01 16.22
C GLN A 65 20.04 10.93 16.02
N THR A 66 20.80 10.75 14.93
CA THR A 66 21.70 11.79 14.42
C THR A 66 21.47 12.00 12.94
N LYS A 67 20.88 13.17 12.68
CA LYS A 67 20.89 14.00 11.47
C LYS A 67 20.55 13.36 10.13
#